data_AF-A0A4R9C0N6-F1
#
_entry.id   AF-A0A4R9C0N6-F1
#
_cell.length_a   1.000
_cell.length_b   1.000
_cell.length_c   1.000
_cell.angle_alpha   90.00
_cell.angle_beta   90.00
_cell.angle_gamma   90.00
#
_symmetry.space_group_name_H-M   'P 1'
#
loop_
_entity.id
_entity.type
_entity.pdbx_description
1 polymer ?
#
loop_
_entity_poly.entity_id
_entity_poly.type
_entity_poly.pdbx_seq_one_letter_code
_entity_poly.pdbx_strand_id
1 'polypeptide(L)'
;TPMIPPTRNIKVTKDWKLLTAEKPVDKIEVELYKDGVATGKKLELTKDNNWSGEFKNLEVANGLGNINYDKYTVKEVGEIDKAIKLDGKVFIVSYEGDMKTGFKIINKEKPPVQPKNPNT
;
A
#
# COMPACT_ATOMS: atom_id res chain seq x y z
N THR A 1 -12.91 -12.27 34.53
CA THR A 1 -12.23 -12.70 33.30
C THR A 1 -11.24 -11.62 32.90
N PRO A 2 -10.00 -11.92 32.49
CA PRO A 2 -9.11 -10.89 31.96
C PRO A 2 -9.73 -10.27 30.70
N MET A 3 -9.59 -8.96 30.54
CA MET A 3 -10.12 -8.21 29.39
C MET A 3 -9.17 -8.40 28.20
N ILE A 4 -9.69 -8.90 27.08
CA ILE A 4 -8.95 -9.03 25.82
C ILE A 4 -8.85 -7.63 25.18
N PRO A 5 -7.66 -7.14 24.79
CA PRO A 5 -7.53 -5.86 24.09
C PRO A 5 -8.32 -5.84 22.77
N PRO A 6 -8.95 -4.71 22.42
CA PRO A 6 -9.65 -4.61 21.14
C PRO A 6 -8.65 -4.69 19.98
N THR A 7 -8.98 -5.50 18.98
CA THR A 7 -8.25 -5.60 17.72
C THR A 7 -9.08 -5.07 16.55
N ARG A 8 -8.41 -4.76 15.45
CA ARG A 8 -9.03 -4.42 14.17
C ARG A 8 -8.37 -5.13 13.01
N ASN A 9 -9.12 -5.20 11.91
CA ASN A 9 -8.57 -5.59 10.62
C ASN A 9 -8.52 -4.38 9.70
N ILE A 10 -7.52 -4.34 8.83
CA ILE A 10 -7.32 -3.27 7.85
C ILE A 10 -7.26 -3.90 6.46
N LYS A 11 -8.26 -3.57 5.64
CA LYS A 11 -8.31 -3.97 4.24
C LYS A 11 -7.36 -3.12 3.41
N VAL A 12 -6.73 -3.75 2.43
CA VAL A 12 -5.86 -3.09 1.45
C VAL A 12 -6.28 -3.51 0.06
N THR A 13 -6.40 -2.54 -0.84
CA THR A 13 -6.70 -2.76 -2.25
C THR A 13 -5.70 -2.03 -3.13
N LYS A 14 -5.50 -2.53 -4.34
CA LYS A 14 -4.60 -1.93 -5.34
C LYS A 14 -5.38 -1.56 -6.61
N ASP A 15 -5.24 -0.31 -7.00
CA ASP A 15 -5.75 0.25 -8.25
C ASP A 15 -4.58 0.61 -9.17
N TRP A 16 -4.74 0.33 -10.46
CA TRP A 16 -3.74 0.54 -11.49
C TRP A 16 -4.28 1.56 -12.50
N LYS A 17 -3.64 2.73 -12.58
CA LYS A 17 -3.92 3.73 -13.62
C LYS A 17 -2.85 3.61 -14.71
N LEU A 18 -3.08 2.67 -15.61
CA LEU A 18 -2.15 2.31 -16.67
C LEU A 18 -2.40 3.12 -17.94
N LEU A 19 -1.36 3.25 -18.77
CA LEU A 19 -1.48 3.74 -20.15
C LEU A 19 -1.88 2.63 -21.13
N THR A 20 -1.65 1.37 -20.73
CA THR A 20 -1.98 0.15 -21.50
C THR A 20 -2.81 -0.81 -20.64
N ALA A 21 -3.56 -1.74 -21.24
CA ALA A 21 -4.40 -2.68 -20.47
C ALA A 21 -3.60 -3.66 -19.58
N GLU A 22 -2.34 -3.94 -19.95
CA GLU A 22 -1.51 -4.96 -19.30
C GLU A 22 -0.83 -4.44 -18.03
N LYS A 23 -1.06 -5.16 -16.92
CA LYS A 23 -0.40 -4.90 -15.63
C LYS A 23 1.05 -5.39 -15.71
N PRO A 24 2.02 -4.65 -15.15
CA PRO A 24 3.45 -4.94 -15.32
C PRO A 24 3.96 -6.15 -14.53
N VAL A 25 3.20 -6.60 -13.52
CA VAL A 25 3.61 -7.66 -12.60
C VAL A 25 2.41 -8.49 -12.16
N ASP A 26 2.65 -9.74 -11.78
CA ASP A 26 1.62 -10.64 -11.25
C ASP A 26 1.28 -10.37 -9.79
N LYS A 27 2.20 -9.75 -9.05
CA LYS A 27 2.07 -9.45 -7.63
C LYS A 27 2.81 -8.18 -7.20
N ILE A 28 2.34 -7.60 -6.09
CA ILE A 28 3.10 -6.62 -5.30
C ILE A 28 3.11 -7.05 -3.82
N GLU A 29 4.13 -6.61 -3.10
CA GLU A 29 4.15 -6.69 -1.64
C GLU A 29 3.78 -5.33 -1.04
N VAL A 30 2.96 -5.36 0.00
CA VAL A 30 2.57 -4.19 0.79
C VAL A 30 3.01 -4.43 2.23
N GLU A 31 3.70 -3.46 2.82
CA GLU A 31 4.13 -3.51 4.21
C GLU A 31 3.27 -2.61 5.10
N LEU A 32 2.91 -3.12 6.28
CA LEU A 32 2.22 -2.39 7.32
C LEU A 32 3.23 -1.56 8.14
N TYR A 33 2.87 -0.31 8.40
CA TYR A 33 3.61 0.61 9.25
C TYR A 33 2.77 0.97 10.47
N LYS A 34 3.40 1.10 11.64
CA LYS A 34 2.81 1.59 12.88
C LYS A 34 3.55 2.85 13.30
N ASP A 35 2.82 3.96 13.42
CA ASP A 35 3.38 5.27 13.79
C ASP A 35 4.56 5.70 12.91
N GLY A 36 4.48 5.37 11.61
CA GLY A 36 5.53 5.66 10.62
C GLY A 36 6.71 4.69 10.61
N VAL A 37 6.73 3.70 11.50
CA VAL A 37 7.79 2.67 11.56
C VAL A 37 7.31 1.37 10.90
N ALA A 38 8.19 0.77 10.10
CA ALA A 38 7.91 -0.51 9.43
C ALA A 38 7.72 -1.63 10.46
N THR A 39 6.67 -2.45 10.29
CA THR A 39 6.37 -3.54 11.24
C THR A 39 6.98 -4.88 10.81
N GLY A 40 7.49 -4.99 9.58
CA GLY A 40 7.88 -6.27 8.97
C GLY A 40 6.71 -7.15 8.52
N LYS A 41 5.46 -6.80 8.88
CA LYS A 41 4.26 -7.53 8.42
C LYS A 41 3.94 -7.12 6.99
N LYS A 42 3.92 -8.09 6.10
CA LYS A 42 3.65 -7.90 4.67
C LYS A 42 2.37 -8.60 4.23
N LEU A 43 1.78 -8.08 3.17
CA LEU A 43 0.62 -8.59 2.47
C LEU A 43 0.94 -8.66 0.98
N GLU A 44 0.69 -9.81 0.36
CA GLU A 44 0.83 -9.99 -1.08
C GLU A 44 -0.51 -9.69 -1.78
N LEU A 45 -0.49 -8.79 -2.76
CA LEU A 45 -1.65 -8.49 -3.60
C LEU A 45 -1.35 -9.02 -5.01
N THR A 46 -2.26 -9.83 -5.55
CA THR A 46 -2.08 -10.56 -6.81
C THR A 46 -3.30 -10.41 -7.70
N LYS A 47 -3.22 -10.83 -8.96
CA LYS A 47 -4.41 -10.91 -9.83
C LYS A 47 -5.47 -11.84 -9.27
N ASP A 48 -5.09 -12.98 -8.70
CA ASP A 48 -6.00 -14.02 -8.21
C ASP A 48 -6.81 -13.57 -6.98
N ASN A 49 -6.23 -12.71 -6.14
CA ASN A 49 -6.95 -12.10 -5.01
C ASN A 49 -7.63 -10.77 -5.35
N ASN A 50 -7.80 -10.49 -6.66
CA ASN A 50 -8.35 -9.24 -7.18
C ASN A 50 -7.61 -8.01 -6.63
N TRP A 51 -6.29 -8.12 -6.48
CA TRP A 51 -5.43 -7.05 -5.99
C TRP A 51 -5.88 -6.53 -4.62
N SER A 52 -6.30 -7.45 -3.74
CA SER A 52 -6.88 -7.12 -2.43
C SER A 52 -6.45 -8.10 -1.34
N GLY A 53 -6.41 -7.62 -0.10
CA GLY A 53 -6.08 -8.42 1.06
C GLY A 53 -6.33 -7.66 2.37
N GLU A 54 -5.93 -8.25 3.49
CA GLU A 54 -6.26 -7.70 4.81
C GLU A 54 -5.18 -8.05 5.85
N PHE A 55 -4.76 -7.05 6.62
CA PHE A 55 -4.03 -7.26 7.87
C PHE A 55 -5.04 -7.49 8.99
N LYS A 56 -4.94 -8.63 9.68
CA LYS A 56 -5.91 -9.04 10.70
C LYS A 56 -5.34 -8.92 12.11
N ASN A 57 -6.24 -8.79 13.09
CA ASN A 57 -5.91 -8.84 14.52
C ASN A 57 -4.86 -7.80 14.95
N LEU A 58 -4.92 -6.59 14.39
CA LEU A 58 -4.04 -5.49 14.77
C LEU A 58 -4.55 -4.84 16.06
N GLU A 59 -3.67 -4.66 17.03
CA GLU A 59 -4.01 -4.02 18.30
C GLU A 59 -4.46 -2.57 18.06
N VAL A 60 -5.55 -2.14 18.70
CA VAL A 60 -6.10 -0.78 18.55
C VAL A 60 -5.48 0.21 19.54
N ALA A 61 -4.85 -0.29 20.61
CA ALA A 61 -4.27 0.50 21.68
C ALA A 61 -3.04 -0.19 22.28
N ASN A 62 -2.04 0.59 22.67
CA ASN A 62 -0.92 0.13 23.50
C ASN A 62 -1.38 0.00 24.97
N GLY A 63 -2.15 -1.05 25.26
CA GLY A 63 -2.57 -1.41 26.62
C GLY A 63 -3.95 -0.87 27.05
N LEU A 64 -4.37 -1.33 28.23
CA LEU A 64 -5.66 -0.98 28.84
C LEU A 64 -5.69 0.52 29.20
N GLY A 65 -6.65 1.26 28.63
CA GLY A 65 -6.91 2.67 28.98
C GLY A 65 -6.14 3.70 28.16
N ASN A 66 -5.28 3.29 27.23
CA ASN A 66 -4.57 4.22 26.35
C ASN A 66 -5.41 4.45 25.08
N ILE A 67 -6.04 5.63 24.96
CA ILE A 67 -6.88 6.02 23.82
C ILE A 67 -6.06 6.52 22.60
N ASN A 68 -4.74 6.36 22.62
CA ASN A 68 -3.91 6.56 21.45
C ASN A 68 -4.15 5.41 20.48
N TYR A 69 -5.06 5.64 19.53
CA TYR A 69 -5.29 4.74 18.41
C TYR A 69 -3.99 4.61 17.61
N ASP A 70 -3.38 3.42 17.64
CA ASP A 70 -2.18 3.12 16.86
C ASP A 70 -2.40 3.56 15.40
N LYS A 71 -1.54 4.44 14.89
CA LYS A 71 -1.70 4.96 13.54
C LYS A 71 -1.07 4.00 12.55
N TYR A 72 -1.84 3.02 12.12
CA TYR A 72 -1.44 2.14 11.04
C TYR A 72 -1.56 2.85 9.69
N THR A 73 -0.55 2.63 8.85
CA THR A 73 -0.54 3.00 7.42
C THR A 73 0.08 1.85 6.63
N VAL A 74 0.04 1.93 5.30
CA VAL A 74 0.67 0.94 4.43
C VAL A 74 1.62 1.60 3.45
N LYS A 75 2.66 0.89 3.01
CA LYS A 75 3.47 1.26 1.84
C LYS A 75 3.71 0.06 0.93
N GLU A 76 3.72 0.30 -0.37
CA GLU A 76 4.16 -0.66 -1.37
C GLU A 76 5.68 -0.86 -1.24
N VAL A 77 6.11 -2.11 -1.16
CA VAL A 77 7.52 -2.46 -1.02
C VAL A 77 8.26 -2.13 -2.33
N GLY A 78 9.39 -1.45 -2.20
CA GLY A 78 10.20 -1.00 -3.35
C GLY A 78 9.87 0.41 -3.84
N GLU A 79 8.86 1.07 -3.25
CA GLU A 79 8.65 2.51 -3.46
C GLU A 79 9.81 3.33 -2.88
N ILE A 80 10.25 4.33 -3.66
CA ILE A 80 11.18 5.38 -3.23
C ILE A 80 10.55 6.73 -3.61
N ASP A 81 10.39 7.63 -2.65
CA ASP A 81 9.86 8.99 -2.86
C ASP A 81 8.55 9.05 -3.69
N LYS A 82 7.56 8.20 -3.36
CA LYS A 82 6.28 8.10 -4.08
C LYS A 82 6.42 7.69 -5.54
N ALA A 83 7.51 7.02 -5.89
CA ALA A 83 7.71 6.43 -7.20
C ALA A 83 8.16 4.96 -7.08
N ILE A 84 7.75 4.15 -8.06
CA ILE A 84 8.21 2.76 -8.17
C ILE A 84 8.42 2.42 -9.65
N LYS A 85 9.44 1.62 -9.94
CA LYS A 85 9.70 1.09 -11.29
C LYS A 85 9.39 -0.40 -11.31
N LEU A 86 8.45 -0.81 -12.15
CA LEU A 86 8.02 -2.20 -12.31
C LEU A 86 8.04 -2.54 -13.79
N ASP A 87 8.77 -3.60 -14.15
CA ASP A 87 8.94 -4.07 -15.54
C ASP A 87 9.23 -2.93 -16.54
N GLY A 88 10.24 -2.10 -16.24
CA GLY A 88 10.61 -0.97 -17.09
C GLY A 88 9.71 0.26 -17.02
N LYS A 89 8.45 0.12 -16.55
CA LYS A 89 7.48 1.21 -16.40
C LYS A 89 7.67 1.94 -15.07
N VAL A 90 7.45 3.26 -15.07
CA VAL A 90 7.57 4.10 -13.87
C VAL A 90 6.17 4.54 -13.42
N PHE A 91 5.90 4.40 -12.14
CA PHE A 91 4.62 4.76 -11.54
C PHE A 91 4.81 5.81 -10.46
N ILE A 92 3.86 6.74 -10.36
CA ILE A 92 3.65 7.55 -9.15
C ILE A 92 2.73 6.74 -8.23
N VAL A 93 3.16 6.56 -6.99
CA VAL A 93 2.42 5.83 -5.95
C VAL A 93 1.67 6.82 -5.08
N SER A 94 0.38 6.57 -4.86
CA SER A 94 -0.44 7.34 -3.92
C SER A 94 -1.33 6.43 -3.09
N TYR A 95 -1.68 6.92 -1.89
CA TYR A 95 -2.46 6.19 -0.90
C TYR A 95 -3.71 6.98 -0.54
N GLU A 96 -4.85 6.30 -0.55
CA GLU A 96 -6.15 6.83 -0.10
C GLU A 96 -6.71 5.97 1.03
N GLY A 97 -7.71 6.52 1.73
CA GLY A 97 -8.42 5.82 2.79
C GLY A 97 -7.76 5.92 4.15
N ASP A 98 -8.24 5.11 5.07
CA ASP A 98 -7.84 5.12 6.48
C ASP A 98 -8.04 3.75 7.14
N MET A 99 -7.69 3.64 8.42
CA MET A 99 -7.85 2.39 9.18
C MET A 99 -9.31 1.94 9.38
N LYS A 100 -10.30 2.81 9.15
CA LYS A 100 -11.73 2.47 9.32
C LYS A 100 -12.31 1.90 8.03
N THR A 101 -11.96 2.51 6.90
CA THR A 101 -12.47 2.20 5.57
C THR A 101 -11.56 1.28 4.76
N GLY A 102 -10.30 1.13 5.20
CA GLY A 102 -9.24 0.43 4.48
C GLY A 102 -8.37 1.39 3.66
N PHE A 103 -7.23 0.89 3.20
CA PHE A 103 -6.32 1.64 2.34
C PHE A 103 -6.44 1.21 0.88
N LYS A 104 -6.36 2.17 -0.03
CA LYS A 104 -6.24 1.95 -1.46
C LYS A 104 -4.90 2.49 -1.94
N ILE A 105 -4.11 1.62 -2.54
CA ILE A 105 -2.85 1.98 -3.18
C ILE A 105 -3.12 2.20 -4.66
N ILE A 106 -2.61 3.29 -5.22
CA ILE A 106 -2.80 3.63 -6.64
C ILE A 106 -1.42 3.75 -7.28
N ASN A 107 -1.15 2.94 -8.31
CA ASN A 107 0.01 3.15 -9.20
C ASN A 107 -0.46 3.83 -10.48
N LYS A 108 -0.04 5.08 -10.69
CA LYS A 108 -0.29 5.82 -11.93
C LYS A 108 0.93 5.81 -12.82
N GLU A 109 0.83 5.16 -13.97
CA GLU A 109 1.90 5.05 -14.95
C GLU A 109 2.27 6.42 -15.50
N LYS A 110 3.57 6.72 -15.54
CA LYS A 110 4.10 7.92 -16.18
C LYS A 110 4.30 7.65 -17.67
N PRO A 111 3.94 8.59 -18.56
CA PRO A 111 4.30 8.50 -19.97
C PRO A 111 5.82 8.35 -20.14
N PRO A 112 6.27 7.57 -21.14
CA PRO A 112 7.68 7.57 -21.54
C PRO A 112 8.13 9.01 -21.78
N VAL A 113 9.31 9.37 -21.28
CA VAL A 113 9.92 10.65 -21.63
C VAL A 113 10.25 10.58 -23.12
N GLN A 114 9.51 11.31 -23.95
CA GLN A 114 9.90 11.45 -25.34
C GLN A 114 11.30 12.08 -25.38
N PRO A 115 12.25 11.52 -26.14
CA PRO A 115 13.53 12.19 -26.33
C PRO A 115 13.24 13.60 -26.85
N LYS A 116 13.69 14.63 -26.13
CA LYS A 116 13.73 15.97 -26.72
C LYS A 116 14.65 15.86 -27.93
N ASN A 117 14.10 16.07 -29.13
CA ASN A 117 14.94 16.29 -30.30
C ASN A 117 15.94 17.38 -29.91
N PRO A 118 17.26 17.15 -29.99
CA PRO A 118 18.20 18.25 -29.91
C PRO A 118 17.87 19.16 -31.09
N ASN A 119 17.27 20.32 -30.81
CA ASN A 119 17.08 21.35 -31.81
C ASN A 119 18.48 21.78 -32.26
N THR A 120 18.78 21.46 -33.53
CA THR A 120 19.78 22.02 -34.46
C THR A 120 21.22 22.19 -33.96
#